data_AF-A0A803YS56-F1
#
_entry.id   AF-A0A803YS56-F1
#
_cell.length_a   1.000
_cell.length_b   1.000
_cell.length_c   1.000
_cell.angle_alpha   90.00
_cell.angle_beta   90.00
_cell.angle_gamma   90.00
#
_symmetry.space_group_name_H-M   'P 1'
#
loop_
_entity.id
_entity.type
_entity.pdbx_description
1 polymer ?
#
loop_
_entity_poly.entity_id
_entity_poly.type
_entity_poly.pdbx_seq_one_letter_code
_entity_poly.pdbx_strand_id
1 'polypeptide(L)'
;MFILFSRKQKLLVFFLPQLPAGNLQLTLYQYKTCPFCSKVRAFLDYHGLPYEIVEVNPIMRKEIKFSSYRKVPILLADAGSPLQLNDSSVIISAIKTYLISKRNSLEEIVSFYPPMKTVTEQGKEVLEYGNKYWLMLDEKETKRVYPVKEVRVEEMQWRKWADDWLVHLISPNVYRTPKEALASFDYIVREGKFGTVEGFFAKYLGAIAMFFISKRLKKRHHLRDDVREDLYEAVDKWVKAIGKNRLFMGGSQPNLADLAVYGVLRVMEGLEAFDDMMVHTKIQPWYQRMEEAIQRAAA
;
A
#
# COMPACT_ATOMS: atom_id res chain seq x y z
N MET A 1 44.47 23.84 31.10
CA MET A 1 43.26 23.76 31.93
C MET A 1 42.06 23.86 30.99
N PHE A 2 41.36 22.74 30.79
CA PHE A 2 40.02 22.52 30.21
C PHE A 2 39.71 23.04 28.77
N ILE A 3 39.82 22.20 27.73
CA ILE A 3 38.93 21.14 27.19
C ILE A 3 38.28 21.61 25.87
N LEU A 4 38.62 20.88 24.79
CA LEU A 4 37.99 20.88 23.47
C LEU A 4 36.49 20.57 23.55
N PHE A 5 35.68 21.07 22.60
CA PHE A 5 34.88 20.19 21.72
C PHE A 5 34.33 20.97 20.52
N SER A 6 35.08 20.92 19.42
CA SER A 6 34.55 21.12 18.07
C SER A 6 33.74 19.88 17.71
N ARG A 7 32.41 19.98 17.68
CA ARG A 7 31.55 18.95 17.09
C ARG A 7 31.27 19.32 15.64
N LYS A 8 32.11 18.82 14.74
CA LYS A 8 31.72 18.60 13.35
C LYS A 8 30.48 17.71 13.34
N GLN A 9 29.35 18.28 12.94
CA GLN A 9 28.15 17.54 12.60
C GLN A 9 28.50 16.70 11.37
N LYS A 10 28.70 15.39 11.57
CA LYS A 10 28.80 14.43 10.47
C LYS A 10 27.45 14.45 9.76
N LEU A 11 27.38 15.19 8.66
CA LEU A 11 26.33 15.04 7.66
C LEU A 11 26.42 13.60 7.17
N LEU A 12 25.48 12.77 7.61
CA LEU A 12 25.31 11.42 7.10
C LEU A 12 24.73 11.59 5.69
N VAL A 13 25.63 11.76 4.72
CA VAL A 13 25.29 11.75 3.29
C VAL A 13 24.69 10.38 3.02
N PHE A 14 23.38 10.36 2.79
CA PHE A 14 22.65 9.17 2.37
C PHE A 14 23.27 8.65 1.08
N PHE A 15 23.82 7.44 1.13
CA PHE A 15 23.99 6.62 -0.06
C PHE A 15 22.58 6.17 -0.48
N LEU A 16 21.85 7.04 -1.20
CA LEU A 16 20.84 6.54 -2.11
C LEU A 16 21.59 5.62 -3.08
N PRO A 17 21.19 4.35 -3.27
CA PRO A 17 21.71 3.59 -4.38
C PRO A 17 21.34 4.38 -5.63
N GLN A 18 22.33 5.00 -6.28
CA GLN A 18 22.16 5.50 -7.63
C GLN A 18 21.54 4.35 -8.43
N LEU A 19 20.34 4.61 -8.97
CA LEU A 19 19.64 3.70 -9.87
C LEU A 19 20.69 3.22 -10.88
N PRO A 20 20.92 1.90 -11.03
CA PRO A 20 21.85 1.43 -12.03
C PRO A 20 21.44 2.05 -13.37
N ALA A 21 22.39 2.68 -14.06
CA ALA A 21 22.19 3.22 -15.39
C ALA A 21 21.62 2.10 -16.28
N GLY A 22 20.32 2.18 -16.51
CA GLY A 22 19.45 1.11 -17.00
C GLY A 22 18.04 1.57 -16.66
N ASN A 23 17.41 2.33 -17.56
CA ASN A 23 16.17 3.07 -17.32
C ASN A 23 15.02 2.12 -16.95
N LEU A 24 14.85 1.82 -15.66
CA LEU A 24 13.67 1.11 -15.14
C LEU A 24 12.45 2.00 -15.41
N GLN A 25 11.65 1.65 -16.42
CA GLN A 25 10.42 2.35 -16.73
C GLN A 25 9.27 1.63 -16.06
N LEU A 26 8.44 2.38 -15.33
CA LEU A 26 7.33 1.86 -14.54
C LEU A 26 6.03 2.50 -14.99
N THR A 27 5.03 1.70 -15.36
CA THR A 27 3.68 2.16 -15.68
C THR A 27 2.67 1.46 -14.77
N LEU A 28 2.06 2.23 -13.86
CA LEU A 28 1.10 1.76 -12.87
C LEU A 28 -0.34 1.96 -13.37
N TYR A 29 -1.02 0.85 -13.65
CA TYR A 29 -2.46 0.83 -13.89
C TYR A 29 -3.19 0.71 -12.55
N GLN A 30 -4.00 1.70 -12.23
CA GLN A 30 -4.64 1.78 -10.92
C GLN A 30 -6.07 2.28 -10.93
N TYR A 31 -6.71 2.15 -9.76
CA TYR A 31 -7.73 3.08 -9.30
C TYR A 31 -7.11 3.94 -8.20
N LYS A 32 -7.11 5.27 -8.34
CA LYS A 32 -6.47 6.19 -7.38
C LYS A 32 -6.95 5.97 -5.95
N THR A 33 -8.25 5.74 -5.75
CA THR A 33 -8.89 5.56 -4.44
C THR A 33 -8.86 4.11 -3.92
N CYS A 34 -8.20 3.18 -4.62
CA CYS A 34 -8.09 1.78 -4.19
C CYS A 34 -6.91 1.60 -3.21
N PRO A 35 -7.10 0.94 -2.05
CA PRO A 35 -6.04 0.77 -1.06
C PRO A 35 -4.85 -0.04 -1.60
N PHE A 36 -5.10 -1.06 -2.42
CA PHE A 36 -4.03 -1.84 -3.04
C PHE A 36 -3.16 -1.01 -3.99
N CYS A 37 -3.76 -0.04 -4.70
CA CYS A 37 -3.03 0.86 -5.58
C CYS A 37 -2.27 1.92 -4.78
N SER A 38 -2.92 2.48 -3.75
CA SER A 38 -2.32 3.44 -2.84
C SER A 38 -1.09 2.87 -2.12
N LYS A 39 -1.09 1.58 -1.76
CA LYS A 39 0.11 0.88 -1.24
C LYS A 39 1.28 0.91 -2.23
N VAL A 40 1.03 0.57 -3.50
CA VAL A 40 2.09 0.57 -4.53
C VAL A 40 2.62 1.99 -4.73
N ARG A 41 1.72 2.99 -4.80
CA ARG A 41 2.14 4.41 -4.86
C ARG A 41 2.98 4.80 -3.66
N ALA A 42 2.52 4.53 -2.42
CA ALA A 42 3.29 4.86 -1.22
C ALA A 42 4.70 4.28 -1.24
N PHE A 43 4.84 3.04 -1.74
CA PHE A 43 6.14 2.40 -1.93
C PHE A 43 7.01 3.08 -3.01
N LEU A 44 6.45 3.34 -4.20
CA LEU A 44 7.18 3.98 -5.30
C LEU A 44 7.59 5.42 -4.93
N ASP A 45 6.66 6.18 -4.35
CA ASP A 45 6.88 7.55 -3.87
C ASP A 45 7.99 7.60 -2.82
N TYR A 46 7.94 6.72 -1.81
CA TYR A 46 8.95 6.65 -0.75
C TYR A 46 10.35 6.27 -1.27
N HIS A 47 10.42 5.51 -2.35
CA HIS A 47 11.68 5.10 -2.96
C HIS A 47 12.16 6.04 -4.07
N GLY A 48 11.48 7.16 -4.32
CA GLY A 48 11.85 8.13 -5.35
C GLY A 48 11.88 7.50 -6.75
N LEU A 49 11.07 6.46 -6.98
CA LEU A 49 11.02 5.80 -8.28
C LEU A 49 10.14 6.60 -9.22
N PRO A 50 10.60 6.98 -10.43
CA PRO A 50 9.73 7.59 -11.42
C PRO A 50 8.79 6.53 -12.00
N TYR A 51 7.51 6.88 -12.12
CA TYR A 51 6.50 6.03 -12.73
C TYR A 51 5.40 6.84 -13.40
N GLU A 52 4.83 6.27 -14.45
CA GLU A 52 3.64 6.78 -15.11
C GLU A 52 2.39 6.14 -14.50
N ILE A 53 1.30 6.91 -14.45
CA ILE A 53 0.00 6.44 -13.97
C ILE A 53 -0.94 6.30 -15.16
N VAL A 54 -1.56 5.14 -15.29
CA VAL A 54 -2.72 4.93 -16.15
C VAL A 54 -3.95 4.68 -15.28
N GLU A 55 -4.78 5.71 -15.13
CA GLU A 55 -6.04 5.58 -14.39
C GLU A 55 -7.01 4.70 -15.19
N VAL A 56 -7.46 3.60 -14.58
CA VAL A 56 -8.35 2.63 -15.22
C VAL A 56 -9.80 3.05 -15.01
N ASN A 57 -10.62 3.03 -16.04
CA ASN A 57 -12.05 3.27 -15.86
C ASN A 57 -12.68 2.07 -15.11
N PRO A 58 -13.32 2.25 -13.93
CA PRO A 58 -13.79 1.14 -13.11
C PRO A 58 -14.92 0.29 -13.73
N ILE A 59 -15.65 0.85 -14.70
CA ILE A 59 -16.79 0.21 -15.35
C ILE A 59 -16.33 -0.52 -16.60
N MET A 60 -15.76 0.21 -17.57
CA MET A 60 -15.36 -0.33 -18.88
C MET A 60 -14.03 -1.08 -18.86
N ARG A 61 -13.11 -0.71 -17.94
CA ARG A 61 -11.79 -1.33 -17.75
C ARG A 61 -11.00 -1.54 -19.06
N LYS A 62 -11.11 -0.60 -20.01
CA LYS A 62 -10.50 -0.72 -21.35
C LYS A 62 -8.97 -0.74 -21.28
N GLU A 63 -8.42 0.03 -20.35
CA GLU A 63 -6.99 0.25 -20.17
C GLU A 63 -6.26 -1.04 -19.81
N ILE A 64 -6.93 -1.99 -19.16
CA ILE A 64 -6.34 -3.27 -18.72
C ILE A 64 -6.78 -4.47 -19.57
N LYS A 65 -7.39 -4.25 -20.75
CA LYS A 65 -7.86 -5.35 -21.62
C LYS A 65 -6.72 -6.23 -22.13
N PHE A 66 -5.50 -5.68 -22.25
CA PHE A 66 -4.30 -6.40 -22.66
C PHE A 66 -3.91 -7.53 -21.68
N SER A 67 -4.24 -7.40 -20.39
CA SER A 67 -3.80 -8.31 -19.32
C SER A 67 -4.85 -9.38 -19.01
N SER A 68 -4.46 -10.66 -18.96
CA SER A 68 -5.34 -11.72 -18.47
C SER A 68 -5.74 -11.55 -16.99
N TYR A 69 -4.92 -10.86 -16.20
CA TYR A 69 -5.23 -10.44 -14.83
C TYR A 69 -6.20 -9.25 -14.85
N ARG A 70 -7.41 -9.45 -14.31
CA ARG A 70 -8.53 -8.50 -14.39
C ARG A 70 -8.75 -7.65 -13.13
N LYS A 71 -7.71 -7.50 -12.31
CA LYS A 71 -7.70 -6.66 -11.10
C LYS A 71 -6.62 -5.58 -11.24
N VAL A 72 -6.69 -4.55 -10.39
CA VAL A 72 -5.66 -3.52 -10.23
C VAL A 72 -5.13 -3.56 -8.79
N PRO A 73 -3.89 -3.12 -8.51
CA PRO A 73 -2.93 -2.56 -9.47
C PRO A 73 -2.31 -3.61 -10.41
N ILE A 74 -1.90 -3.14 -11.60
CA ILE A 74 -0.97 -3.83 -12.50
C ILE A 74 0.20 -2.89 -12.72
N LEU A 75 1.42 -3.37 -12.56
CA LEU A 75 2.62 -2.60 -12.86
C LEU A 75 3.32 -3.22 -14.06
N LEU A 76 3.46 -2.46 -15.14
CA LEU A 76 4.41 -2.80 -16.20
C LEU A 76 5.77 -2.23 -15.81
N ALA A 77 6.78 -3.08 -15.76
CA ALA A 77 8.14 -2.70 -15.45
C ALA A 77 9.05 -3.14 -16.60
N ASP A 78 9.78 -2.19 -17.18
CA ASP A 78 10.77 -2.45 -18.22
C ASP A 78 12.16 -2.17 -17.68
N ALA A 79 12.94 -3.22 -17.51
CA ALA A 79 14.34 -3.18 -17.09
C ALA A 79 15.28 -3.74 -18.18
N GLY A 80 14.92 -3.52 -19.45
CA GLY A 80 15.54 -4.13 -20.63
C GLY A 80 14.63 -5.14 -21.33
N SER A 81 13.62 -5.65 -20.61
CA SER A 81 12.48 -6.36 -21.19
C SER A 81 11.19 -5.99 -20.44
N PRO A 82 10.07 -5.75 -21.16
CA PRO A 82 8.79 -5.44 -20.51
C PRO A 82 8.22 -6.63 -19.74
N LEU A 83 7.97 -6.43 -18.44
CA LEU A 83 7.38 -7.43 -17.56
C LEU A 83 6.12 -6.90 -16.87
N GLN A 84 5.08 -7.72 -16.82
CA GLN A 84 3.86 -7.41 -16.07
C GLN A 84 3.91 -8.02 -14.66
N LEU A 85 3.85 -7.17 -13.65
CA LEU A 85 3.69 -7.54 -12.26
C LEU A 85 2.24 -7.33 -11.81
N ASN A 86 1.68 -8.33 -11.14
CA ASN A 86 0.33 -8.35 -10.60
C ASN A 86 0.38 -8.51 -9.08
N ASP A 87 -0.73 -8.27 -8.39
CA ASP A 87 -0.83 -8.23 -6.92
C ASP A 87 0.02 -7.12 -6.27
N SER A 88 -0.62 -6.26 -5.47
CA SER A 88 0.06 -5.10 -4.88
C SER A 88 1.26 -5.46 -4.00
N SER A 89 1.19 -6.58 -3.27
CA SER A 89 2.24 -7.00 -2.34
C SER A 89 3.39 -7.69 -3.07
N VAL A 90 3.10 -8.43 -4.14
CA VAL A 90 4.12 -8.97 -5.06
C VAL A 90 4.85 -7.84 -5.79
N ILE A 91 4.13 -6.87 -6.35
CA ILE A 91 4.74 -5.68 -6.98
C ILE A 91 5.76 -5.04 -6.04
N ILE A 92 5.35 -4.76 -4.80
CA ILE A 92 6.22 -4.15 -3.78
C ILE A 92 7.41 -5.06 -3.47
N SER A 93 7.19 -6.36 -3.23
CA SER A 93 8.27 -7.29 -2.87
C SER A 93 9.30 -7.48 -4.00
N ALA A 94 8.83 -7.63 -5.23
CA ALA A 94 9.68 -7.84 -6.39
C ALA A 94 10.51 -6.59 -6.70
N ILE A 95 9.89 -5.40 -6.78
CA ILE A 95 10.62 -4.16 -7.03
C ILE A 95 11.56 -3.85 -5.86
N LYS A 96 11.15 -4.06 -4.61
CA LYS A 96 12.04 -3.86 -3.46
C LYS A 96 13.27 -4.78 -3.51
N THR A 97 13.05 -6.05 -3.85
CA THR A 97 14.15 -7.01 -4.05
C THR A 97 15.09 -6.52 -5.15
N TYR A 98 14.56 -6.07 -6.29
CA TYR A 98 15.33 -5.55 -7.43
C TYR A 98 16.14 -4.30 -7.08
N LEU A 99 15.61 -3.39 -6.25
CA LEU A 99 16.35 -2.21 -5.79
C LEU A 99 17.54 -2.56 -4.87
N ILE A 100 17.48 -3.69 -4.18
CA ILE A 100 18.50 -4.11 -3.22
C ILE A 100 19.52 -5.03 -3.89
N SER A 101 19.05 -6.05 -4.61
CA SER A 101 19.84 -7.06 -5.29
C SER A 101 20.10 -6.63 -6.72
N LYS A 102 21.38 -6.38 -7.01
CA LYS A 102 21.84 -6.04 -8.37
C LYS A 102 22.29 -7.27 -9.18
N ARG A 103 22.03 -8.48 -8.67
CA ARG A 103 22.54 -9.73 -9.29
C ARG A 103 21.51 -10.42 -10.16
N ASN A 104 20.24 -10.35 -9.78
CA ASN A 104 19.16 -11.07 -10.44
C ASN A 104 18.42 -10.11 -11.36
N SER A 105 18.01 -10.60 -12.53
CA SER A 105 17.12 -9.83 -13.41
C SER A 105 15.73 -9.70 -12.77
N LEU A 106 14.94 -8.72 -13.22
CA LEU A 106 13.60 -8.53 -12.68
C LEU A 106 12.70 -9.74 -12.99
N GLU A 107 12.88 -10.36 -14.15
CA GLU A 107 12.18 -11.58 -14.57
C GLU A 107 12.49 -12.76 -13.64
N GLU A 108 13.76 -12.94 -13.29
CA GLU A 108 14.17 -13.98 -12.33
C GLU A 108 13.55 -13.72 -10.96
N ILE A 109 13.58 -12.48 -10.47
CA ILE A 109 12.98 -12.11 -9.18
C ILE A 109 11.48 -12.41 -9.16
N VAL A 110 10.75 -12.05 -10.22
CA VAL A 110 9.31 -12.27 -10.33
C VAL A 110 8.96 -13.77 -10.34
N SER A 111 9.84 -14.62 -10.88
CA SER A 111 9.63 -16.08 -10.88
C SER A 111 9.51 -16.69 -9.47
N PHE A 112 10.08 -16.04 -8.45
CA PHE A 112 9.99 -16.50 -7.05
C PHE A 112 8.64 -16.17 -6.38
N TYR A 113 7.74 -15.49 -7.08
CA TYR A 113 6.38 -15.17 -6.64
C TYR A 113 5.33 -15.87 -7.50
N PRO A 114 5.27 -17.23 -7.49
CA PRO A 114 4.42 -17.97 -8.40
C PRO A 114 2.94 -17.74 -8.11
N PRO A 115 2.08 -17.60 -9.14
CA PRO A 115 0.63 -17.63 -8.94
C PRO A 115 0.17 -19.03 -8.54
N MET A 116 -0.69 -19.11 -7.53
CA MET A 116 -1.26 -20.34 -6.99
C MET A 116 -2.78 -20.22 -6.94
N LYS A 117 -3.49 -21.24 -7.43
CA LYS A 117 -4.94 -21.32 -7.24
C LYS A 117 -5.23 -21.84 -5.84
N THR A 118 -5.95 -21.07 -5.06
CA THR A 118 -6.46 -21.48 -3.74
C THR A 118 -7.98 -21.39 -3.74
N VAL A 119 -8.62 -22.19 -2.89
CA VAL A 119 -10.08 -22.15 -2.70
C VAL A 119 -10.33 -21.45 -1.38
N THR A 120 -11.08 -20.35 -1.43
CA THR A 120 -11.52 -19.64 -0.22
C THR A 120 -12.41 -20.55 0.64
N GLU A 121 -12.59 -20.20 1.91
CA GLU A 121 -13.53 -20.89 2.82
C GLU A 121 -14.96 -20.99 2.26
N GLN A 122 -15.30 -20.13 1.30
CA GLN A 122 -16.60 -20.08 0.62
C GLN A 122 -16.65 -20.92 -0.67
N GLY A 123 -15.65 -21.76 -0.94
CA GLY A 123 -15.60 -22.62 -2.12
C GLY A 123 -15.23 -21.90 -3.42
N LYS A 124 -14.89 -20.61 -3.37
CA LYS A 124 -14.50 -19.83 -4.56
C LYS A 124 -13.01 -19.97 -4.84
N GLU A 125 -12.66 -20.38 -6.07
CA GLU A 125 -11.29 -20.32 -6.56
C GLU A 125 -10.80 -18.87 -6.65
N VAL A 126 -9.66 -18.60 -6.04
CA VAL A 126 -8.95 -17.33 -6.08
C VAL A 126 -7.49 -17.57 -6.43
N LEU A 127 -6.93 -16.62 -7.18
CA LEU A 127 -5.50 -16.59 -7.45
C LEU A 127 -4.79 -15.88 -6.29
N GLU A 128 -3.92 -16.60 -5.62
CA GLU A 128 -2.96 -16.06 -4.65
C GLU A 128 -1.54 -16.15 -5.21
N TYR A 129 -0.59 -15.51 -4.54
CA TYR A 129 0.80 -15.50 -4.96
C TYR A 129 1.68 -16.02 -3.83
N GLY A 130 2.51 -17.01 -4.16
CA GLY A 130 3.51 -17.57 -3.25
C GLY A 130 4.49 -16.49 -2.85
N ASN A 131 4.96 -16.56 -1.60
CA ASN A 131 6.01 -15.69 -1.08
C ASN A 131 5.73 -14.17 -1.15
N LYS A 132 4.49 -13.72 -1.39
CA LYS A 132 4.19 -12.30 -1.68
C LYS A 132 4.69 -11.27 -0.65
N TYR A 133 4.96 -11.68 0.59
CA TYR A 133 5.51 -10.82 1.64
C TYR A 133 7.02 -11.00 1.90
N TRP A 134 7.68 -11.92 1.21
CA TRP A 134 9.11 -12.24 1.40
C TRP A 134 9.97 -11.56 0.34
N LEU A 135 11.04 -10.87 0.77
CA LEU A 135 12.05 -10.32 -0.16
C LEU A 135 13.09 -11.39 -0.53
N MET A 136 13.41 -11.55 -1.81
CA MET A 136 14.33 -12.60 -2.28
C MET A 136 15.78 -12.11 -2.23
N LEU A 137 16.29 -11.95 -1.01
CA LEU A 137 17.62 -11.41 -0.72
C LEU A 137 18.62 -12.49 -0.31
N ASP A 138 19.89 -12.33 -0.65
CA ASP A 138 20.96 -13.19 -0.14
C ASP A 138 21.24 -12.95 1.37
N GLU A 139 22.15 -13.72 1.98
CA GLU A 139 22.44 -13.59 3.41
C GLU A 139 23.03 -12.22 3.79
N LYS A 140 23.90 -11.65 2.94
CA LYS A 140 24.55 -10.35 3.19
C LYS A 140 23.55 -9.21 3.05
N GLU A 141 22.73 -9.24 2.01
CA GLU A 141 21.64 -8.30 1.75
C GLU A 141 20.57 -8.37 2.83
N THR A 142 20.20 -9.59 3.24
CA THR A 142 19.27 -9.82 4.35
C THR A 142 19.80 -9.18 5.63
N LYS A 143 21.07 -9.41 6.02
CA LYS A 143 21.65 -8.80 7.22
C LYS A 143 21.72 -7.26 7.13
N ARG A 144 21.87 -6.69 5.93
CA ARG A 144 21.88 -5.24 5.72
C ARG A 144 20.48 -4.63 5.91
N VAL A 145 19.44 -5.27 5.40
CA VAL A 145 18.06 -4.76 5.44
C VAL A 145 17.37 -5.12 6.76
N TYR A 146 17.63 -6.32 7.26
CA TYR A 146 17.10 -6.88 8.50
C TYR A 146 18.26 -7.38 9.37
N PRO A 147 18.91 -6.49 10.15
CA PRO A 147 20.03 -6.87 11.02
C PRO A 147 19.66 -7.95 12.05
N VAL A 148 18.37 -8.05 12.38
CA VAL A 148 17.79 -8.95 13.36
C VAL A 148 16.62 -9.69 12.70
N LYS A 149 16.58 -11.03 12.84
CA LYS A 149 15.63 -11.90 12.11
C LYS A 149 14.17 -11.54 12.41
N GLU A 150 13.91 -11.14 13.65
CA GLU A 150 12.61 -10.78 14.17
C GLU A 150 12.01 -9.57 13.42
N VAL A 151 12.85 -8.63 12.97
CA VAL A 151 12.40 -7.45 12.20
C VAL A 151 11.80 -7.85 10.85
N ARG A 152 12.40 -8.84 10.19
CA ARG A 152 11.89 -9.38 8.92
C ARG A 152 10.53 -10.05 9.12
N VAL A 153 10.43 -10.88 10.17
CA VAL A 153 9.19 -11.60 10.49
C VAL A 153 8.08 -10.63 10.88
N GLU A 154 8.40 -9.62 11.70
CA GLU A 154 7.46 -8.58 12.11
C GLU A 154 6.93 -7.79 10.91
N GLU A 155 7.80 -7.35 10.00
CA GLU A 155 7.38 -6.66 8.78
C GLU A 155 6.41 -7.53 7.95
N MET A 156 6.75 -8.80 7.74
CA MET A 156 5.89 -9.72 6.99
C MET A 156 4.51 -9.91 7.64
N GLN A 157 4.46 -10.04 8.97
CA GLN A 157 3.22 -10.19 9.71
C GLN A 157 2.32 -8.96 9.54
N TRP A 158 2.90 -7.76 9.63
CA TRP A 158 2.14 -6.51 9.50
C TRP A 158 1.71 -6.20 8.06
N ARG A 159 2.53 -6.57 7.06
CA ARG A 159 2.12 -6.51 5.64
C ARG A 159 0.94 -7.42 5.36
N LYS A 160 0.97 -8.65 5.91
CA LYS A 160 -0.15 -9.58 5.83
C LYS A 160 -1.39 -9.02 6.54
N TRP A 161 -1.23 -8.49 7.75
CA TRP A 161 -2.32 -7.89 8.50
C TRP A 161 -2.97 -6.69 7.79
N ALA A 162 -2.18 -5.86 7.09
CA ALA A 162 -2.72 -4.77 6.31
C ALA A 162 -3.68 -5.28 5.22
N ASP A 163 -3.29 -6.34 4.51
CA ASP A 163 -4.06 -6.91 3.39
C ASP A 163 -5.21 -7.82 3.81
N ASP A 164 -5.08 -8.52 4.95
CA ASP A 164 -6.04 -9.54 5.38
C ASP A 164 -7.03 -9.00 6.44
N TRP A 165 -6.74 -7.85 7.05
CA TRP A 165 -7.60 -7.24 8.07
C TRP A 165 -7.88 -5.76 7.80
N LEU A 166 -6.84 -4.92 7.76
CA LEU A 166 -7.03 -3.46 7.76
C LEU A 166 -7.85 -2.96 6.57
N VAL A 167 -7.58 -3.48 5.36
CA VAL A 167 -8.34 -3.11 4.15
C VAL A 167 -9.83 -3.42 4.25
N HIS A 168 -10.21 -4.43 5.03
CA HIS A 168 -11.61 -4.82 5.21
C HIS A 168 -12.39 -3.87 6.10
N LEU A 169 -11.70 -2.98 6.83
CA LEU A 169 -12.33 -1.93 7.64
C LEU A 169 -12.71 -0.70 6.80
N ILE A 170 -12.05 -0.48 5.65
CA ILE A 170 -12.24 0.72 4.84
C ILE A 170 -13.68 0.83 4.33
N SER A 171 -14.15 -0.14 3.53
CA SER A 171 -15.49 -0.06 2.92
C SER A 171 -16.62 0.08 3.96
N PRO A 172 -16.66 -0.73 5.04
CA PRO A 172 -17.66 -0.55 6.09
C PRO A 172 -17.63 0.83 6.75
N ASN A 173 -16.46 1.45 6.88
CA ASN A 173 -16.30 2.77 7.49
C ASN A 173 -16.67 3.94 6.55
N VAL A 174 -16.22 3.93 5.30
CA VAL A 174 -16.47 5.04 4.37
C VAL A 174 -17.89 5.00 3.76
N TYR A 175 -18.56 3.84 3.79
CA TYR A 175 -19.94 3.67 3.35
C TYR A 175 -20.90 3.34 4.51
N ARG A 176 -20.60 3.81 5.73
CA ARG A 176 -21.34 3.46 6.96
C ARG A 176 -22.74 4.06 6.98
N THR A 177 -22.89 5.33 6.59
CA THR A 177 -24.17 6.05 6.42
C THR A 177 -24.41 6.43 4.96
N PRO A 178 -25.66 6.75 4.55
CA PRO A 178 -25.93 7.22 3.18
C PRO A 178 -25.16 8.49 2.80
N LYS A 179 -24.95 9.41 3.76
CA LYS A 179 -24.18 10.64 3.56
C LYS A 179 -22.71 10.34 3.27
N GLU A 180 -22.07 9.52 4.11
CA GLU A 180 -20.67 9.10 3.91
C GLU A 180 -20.52 8.32 2.61
N ALA A 181 -21.51 7.48 2.27
CA ALA A 181 -21.46 6.72 1.04
C ALA A 181 -21.51 7.60 -0.22
N LEU A 182 -22.34 8.65 -0.20
CA LEU A 182 -22.40 9.63 -1.28
C LEU A 182 -21.11 10.46 -1.37
N ALA A 183 -20.55 10.88 -0.23
CA ALA A 183 -19.27 11.60 -0.18
C ALA A 183 -18.12 10.75 -0.72
N SER A 184 -18.07 9.47 -0.35
CA SER A 184 -17.06 8.53 -0.83
C SER A 184 -17.17 8.28 -2.34
N PHE A 185 -18.39 8.16 -2.88
CA PHE A 185 -18.57 7.99 -4.33
C PHE A 185 -18.28 9.27 -5.11
N ASP A 186 -18.61 10.43 -4.56
CA ASP A 186 -18.22 11.71 -5.15
C ASP A 186 -16.69 11.80 -5.28
N TYR A 187 -15.97 11.45 -4.21
CA TYR A 187 -14.52 11.36 -4.20
C TYR A 187 -14.00 10.35 -5.25
N ILE A 188 -14.57 9.15 -5.33
CA ILE A 188 -14.19 8.14 -6.33
C ILE A 188 -14.39 8.64 -7.76
N VAL A 189 -15.52 9.28 -8.05
CA VAL A 189 -15.82 9.79 -9.39
C VAL A 189 -14.91 10.96 -9.76
N ARG A 190 -14.62 11.84 -8.80
CA ARG A 190 -13.75 13.01 -9.01
C ARG A 190 -12.28 12.62 -9.24
N GLU A 191 -11.78 11.67 -8.46
CA GLU A 191 -10.37 11.26 -8.52
C GLU A 191 -10.09 10.17 -9.55
N GLY A 192 -11.11 9.40 -9.93
CA GLY A 192 -11.01 8.31 -10.89
C GLY A 192 -11.30 8.74 -12.33
N LYS A 193 -11.22 7.78 -13.25
CA LYS A 193 -11.51 7.98 -14.67
C LYS A 193 -12.96 7.62 -15.01
N PHE A 194 -13.85 8.61 -14.98
CA PHE A 194 -15.25 8.47 -15.38
C PHE A 194 -15.61 9.46 -16.49
N GLY A 195 -16.47 9.05 -17.42
CA GLY A 195 -17.13 10.00 -18.32
C GLY A 195 -18.13 10.88 -17.56
N THR A 196 -18.52 12.03 -18.09
CA THR A 196 -19.39 12.99 -17.37
C THR A 196 -20.75 12.40 -16.99
N VAL A 197 -21.44 11.78 -17.95
CA VAL A 197 -22.76 11.15 -17.72
C VAL A 197 -22.62 9.89 -16.86
N GLU A 198 -21.64 9.06 -17.18
CA GLU A 198 -21.31 7.84 -16.45
C GLU A 198 -21.02 8.15 -14.97
N GLY A 199 -20.19 9.16 -14.70
CA GLY A 199 -19.80 9.60 -13.37
C GLY A 199 -20.99 10.10 -12.55
N PHE A 200 -21.92 10.84 -13.16
CA PHE A 200 -23.15 11.26 -12.49
C PHE A 200 -23.96 10.05 -12.01
N PHE A 201 -24.22 9.07 -12.87
CA PHE A 201 -24.96 7.87 -12.48
C PHE A 201 -24.17 6.99 -11.51
N ALA A 202 -22.87 6.84 -11.72
CA ALA A 202 -21.98 6.08 -10.84
C ALA A 202 -21.96 6.66 -9.43
N LYS A 203 -21.99 7.99 -9.27
CA LYS A 203 -22.04 8.64 -7.96
C LYS A 203 -23.26 8.20 -7.17
N TYR A 204 -24.47 8.34 -7.71
CA TYR A 204 -25.69 8.06 -6.96
C TYR A 204 -25.99 6.55 -6.86
N LEU A 205 -25.96 5.83 -7.97
CA LEU A 205 -26.26 4.39 -7.97
C LEU A 205 -25.16 3.60 -7.26
N GLY A 206 -23.90 3.99 -7.45
CA GLY A 206 -22.76 3.39 -6.78
C GLY A 206 -22.79 3.62 -5.27
N ALA A 207 -23.12 4.84 -4.81
CA ALA A 207 -23.27 5.13 -3.38
C ALA A 207 -24.35 4.25 -2.72
N ILE A 208 -25.52 4.14 -3.36
CA ILE A 208 -26.61 3.29 -2.87
C ILE A 208 -26.15 1.82 -2.82
N ALA A 209 -25.58 1.31 -3.90
CA ALA A 209 -25.11 -0.07 -3.98
C ALA A 209 -24.05 -0.36 -2.89
N MET A 210 -23.07 0.51 -2.74
CA MET A 210 -21.98 0.33 -1.77
C MET A 210 -22.42 0.53 -0.33
N PHE A 211 -23.42 1.37 -0.05
CA PHE A 211 -24.04 1.42 1.28
C PHE A 211 -24.61 0.05 1.67
N PHE A 212 -25.31 -0.65 0.78
CA PHE A 212 -25.83 -1.99 1.09
C PHE A 212 -24.74 -3.07 1.07
N ILE A 213 -23.79 -3.00 0.15
CA ILE A 213 -22.65 -3.93 0.10
C ILE A 213 -21.80 -3.79 1.37
N SER A 214 -21.58 -2.58 1.88
CA SER A 214 -20.80 -2.35 3.10
C SER A 214 -21.43 -3.00 4.32
N LYS A 215 -22.77 -3.02 4.44
CA LYS A 215 -23.48 -3.76 5.50
C LYS A 215 -23.28 -5.27 5.38
N ARG A 216 -23.24 -5.81 4.16
CA ARG A 216 -22.91 -7.23 3.93
C ARG A 216 -21.46 -7.54 4.25
N LEU A 217 -20.53 -6.65 3.92
CA LEU A 217 -19.12 -6.76 4.25
C LEU A 217 -18.89 -6.69 5.75
N LYS A 218 -19.54 -5.76 6.46
CA LYS A 218 -19.57 -5.67 7.92
C LYS A 218 -19.90 -7.04 8.54
N LYS A 219 -21.01 -7.66 8.09
CA LYS A 219 -21.42 -8.99 8.57
C LYS A 219 -20.42 -10.09 8.20
N ARG A 220 -19.93 -10.09 6.95
CA ARG A 220 -18.97 -11.08 6.45
C ARG A 220 -17.65 -11.08 7.21
N HIS A 221 -17.16 -9.90 7.58
CA HIS A 221 -15.89 -9.72 8.28
C HIS A 221 -16.06 -9.66 9.81
N HIS A 222 -17.25 -10.00 10.33
CA HIS A 222 -17.56 -10.06 11.76
C HIS A 222 -17.25 -8.75 12.51
N LEU A 223 -17.54 -7.61 11.86
CA LEU A 223 -17.34 -6.29 12.44
C LEU A 223 -18.44 -5.93 13.43
N ARG A 224 -18.10 -5.09 14.42
CA ARG A 224 -18.99 -4.56 15.45
C ARG A 224 -20.11 -3.72 14.86
N ASP A 225 -21.09 -3.44 15.72
CA ASP A 225 -22.22 -2.64 15.29
C ASP A 225 -21.83 -1.23 14.88
N ASP A 226 -21.02 -0.60 15.71
CA ASP A 226 -20.23 0.56 15.33
C ASP A 226 -18.89 0.13 14.72
N VAL A 227 -18.80 0.24 13.41
CA VAL A 227 -17.61 -0.12 12.63
C VAL A 227 -16.43 0.84 12.84
N ARG A 228 -16.67 2.02 13.45
CA ARG A 228 -15.61 2.95 13.84
C ARG A 228 -14.75 2.37 14.95
N GLU A 229 -15.34 1.68 15.91
CA GLU A 229 -14.61 1.04 17.00
C GLU A 229 -13.62 -0.02 16.47
N ASP A 230 -13.99 -0.79 15.45
CA ASP A 230 -13.06 -1.74 14.82
C ASP A 230 -11.89 -1.03 14.13
N LEU A 231 -12.15 0.13 13.50
CA LEU A 231 -11.11 0.95 12.88
C LEU A 231 -10.17 1.51 13.95
N TYR A 232 -10.72 2.09 15.01
CA TYR A 232 -9.94 2.67 16.10
C TYR A 232 -9.08 1.61 16.79
N GLU A 233 -9.65 0.45 17.11
CA GLU A 233 -8.91 -0.65 17.71
C GLU A 233 -7.78 -1.15 16.78
N ALA A 234 -8.05 -1.31 15.49
CA ALA A 234 -7.04 -1.74 14.52
C ALA A 234 -5.88 -0.75 14.42
N VAL A 235 -6.20 0.54 14.42
CA VAL A 235 -5.24 1.64 14.30
C VAL A 235 -4.42 1.80 15.60
N ASP A 236 -5.06 1.73 16.77
CA ASP A 236 -4.36 1.73 18.06
C ASP A 236 -3.49 0.49 18.25
N LYS A 237 -3.94 -0.68 17.76
CA LYS A 237 -3.13 -1.91 17.73
C LYS A 237 -1.85 -1.70 16.92
N TRP A 238 -1.94 -1.03 15.77
CA TRP A 238 -0.78 -0.68 14.95
C TRP A 238 0.17 0.28 15.68
N VAL A 239 -0.34 1.38 16.25
CA VAL A 239 0.47 2.34 17.02
C VAL A 239 1.16 1.66 18.21
N LYS A 240 0.43 0.78 18.92
CA LYS A 240 0.98 0.01 20.04
C LYS A 240 2.09 -0.93 19.59
N ALA A 241 1.97 -1.53 18.40
CA ALA A 241 2.98 -2.42 17.84
C ALA A 241 4.26 -1.69 17.44
N ILE A 242 4.16 -0.46 16.92
CA ILE A 242 5.33 0.39 16.71
C ILE A 242 5.99 0.69 18.07
N GLY A 243 5.19 0.99 19.09
CA GLY A 243 5.67 1.30 20.43
C GLY A 243 6.28 2.70 20.52
N LYS A 244 6.96 2.99 21.65
CA LYS A 244 7.47 4.34 21.96
C LYS A 244 8.95 4.56 21.60
N ASN A 245 9.67 3.48 21.29
CA ASN A 245 11.13 3.49 21.16
C ASN A 245 11.62 3.62 19.71
N ARG A 246 10.71 3.71 18.74
CA ARG A 246 11.00 3.85 17.31
C ARG A 246 9.99 4.80 16.66
N LEU A 247 10.41 5.44 15.57
CA LEU A 247 9.56 6.40 14.83
C LEU A 247 8.56 5.68 13.94
N PHE A 248 8.97 4.54 13.38
CA PHE A 248 8.27 3.69 12.44
C PHE A 248 8.44 2.23 12.84
N MET A 249 7.65 1.32 12.27
CA MET A 249 7.88 -0.13 12.42
C MET A 249 9.30 -0.51 11.98
N GLY A 250 9.80 0.13 10.91
CA GLY A 250 11.18 0.00 10.42
C GLY A 250 12.28 0.62 11.29
N GLY A 251 11.94 1.21 12.44
CA GLY A 251 12.91 1.87 13.33
C GLY A 251 12.98 3.38 13.09
N SER A 252 14.09 3.84 12.52
CA SER A 252 14.32 5.25 12.20
C SER A 252 13.74 5.68 10.86
N GLN A 253 13.47 4.71 9.97
CA GLN A 253 12.89 4.90 8.64
C GLN A 253 11.71 3.94 8.44
N PRO A 254 10.72 4.29 7.61
CA PRO A 254 9.65 3.38 7.23
C PRO A 254 10.17 2.10 6.59
N ASN A 255 9.60 0.96 6.98
CA ASN A 255 9.77 -0.31 6.27
C ASN A 255 8.53 -0.64 5.41
N LEU A 256 8.48 -1.83 4.81
CA LEU A 256 7.36 -2.19 3.93
C LEU A 256 6.03 -2.37 4.69
N ALA A 257 6.06 -2.64 6.00
CA ALA A 257 4.85 -2.67 6.82
C ALA A 257 4.30 -1.26 7.05
N ASP A 258 5.16 -0.29 7.36
CA ASP A 258 4.75 1.11 7.48
C ASP A 258 4.08 1.61 6.19
N LEU A 259 4.73 1.37 5.04
CA LEU A 259 4.22 1.76 3.72
C LEU A 259 2.91 1.05 3.38
N ALA A 260 2.75 -0.21 3.78
CA ALA A 260 1.52 -0.95 3.57
C ALA A 260 0.36 -0.36 4.38
N VAL A 261 0.54 -0.15 5.68
CA VAL A 261 -0.50 0.42 6.56
C VAL A 261 -0.84 1.84 6.13
N TYR A 262 0.17 2.67 5.87
CA TYR A 262 -0.01 4.04 5.41
C TYR A 262 -0.79 4.09 4.10
N GLY A 263 -0.37 3.29 3.10
CA GLY A 263 -1.04 3.22 1.81
C GLY A 263 -2.52 2.80 1.92
N VAL A 264 -2.84 1.89 2.84
CA VAL A 264 -4.23 1.47 3.09
C VAL A 264 -5.05 2.58 3.75
N LEU A 265 -4.53 3.28 4.75
CA LEU A 265 -5.26 4.33 5.46
C LEU A 265 -5.46 5.59 4.62
N ARG A 266 -4.46 5.93 3.78
CA ARG A 266 -4.46 7.11 2.91
C ARG A 266 -5.65 7.22 1.98
N VAL A 267 -6.30 6.12 1.62
CA VAL A 267 -7.47 6.18 0.73
C VAL A 267 -8.71 6.79 1.36
N MET A 268 -8.71 6.96 2.69
CA MET A 268 -9.79 7.63 3.40
C MET A 268 -9.60 9.14 3.52
N GLU A 269 -8.44 9.69 3.14
CA GLU A 269 -8.16 11.14 3.23
C GLU A 269 -9.29 11.97 2.59
N GLY A 270 -9.74 13.00 3.31
CA GLY A 270 -10.85 13.87 2.90
C GLY A 270 -12.24 13.29 3.16
N LEU A 271 -12.34 12.13 3.81
CA LEU A 271 -13.61 11.52 4.24
C LEU A 271 -13.74 11.56 5.77
N GLU A 272 -14.99 11.58 6.25
CA GLU A 272 -15.33 11.60 7.68
C GLU A 272 -14.63 10.47 8.47
N ALA A 273 -14.47 9.29 7.87
CA ALA A 273 -13.78 8.15 8.49
C ALA A 273 -12.30 8.40 8.81
N PHE A 274 -11.63 9.23 8.01
CA PHE A 274 -10.24 9.59 8.26
C PHE A 274 -10.14 10.62 9.38
N ASP A 275 -10.99 11.64 9.36
CA ASP A 275 -11.03 12.67 10.41
C ASP A 275 -11.33 12.03 11.77
N ASP A 276 -12.35 11.17 11.82
CA ASP A 276 -12.71 10.37 12.99
C ASP A 276 -11.52 9.54 13.50
N MET A 277 -10.83 8.82 12.60
CA MET A 277 -9.63 8.03 12.95
C MET A 277 -8.53 8.91 13.53
N MET A 278 -8.28 10.09 12.96
CA MET A 278 -7.25 11.02 13.44
C MET A 278 -7.58 11.59 14.83
N VAL A 279 -8.84 11.87 15.10
CA VAL A 279 -9.30 12.44 16.37
C VAL A 279 -9.36 11.40 17.49
N HIS A 280 -9.84 10.20 17.19
CA HIS A 280 -10.15 9.18 18.21
C HIS A 280 -9.04 8.16 18.47
N THR A 281 -7.91 8.26 17.76
CA THR A 281 -6.76 7.35 17.94
C THR A 281 -5.46 8.13 18.13
N LYS A 282 -4.37 7.42 18.44
CA LYS A 282 -3.03 8.04 18.58
C LYS A 282 -2.18 7.96 17.31
N ILE A 283 -2.82 7.77 16.14
CA ILE A 283 -2.13 7.52 14.86
C ILE A 283 -1.46 8.75 14.26
N GLN A 284 -2.03 9.94 14.50
CA GLN A 284 -1.67 11.17 13.79
C GLN A 284 -0.16 11.46 13.77
N PRO A 285 0.60 11.36 14.88
CA PRO A 285 2.04 11.61 14.84
C PRO A 285 2.81 10.65 13.94
N TRP A 286 2.43 9.37 13.87
CA TRP A 286 3.05 8.42 12.96
C TRP A 286 2.67 8.71 11.51
N TYR A 287 1.40 9.05 11.27
CA TYR A 287 0.91 9.34 9.93
C TYR A 287 1.61 10.55 9.30
N GLN A 288 1.74 11.65 10.05
CA GLN A 288 2.45 12.85 9.59
C GLN A 288 3.94 12.56 9.31
N ARG A 289 4.58 11.73 10.13
CA ARG A 289 5.97 11.29 9.85
C ARG A 289 6.07 10.47 8.56
N MET A 290 5.05 9.67 8.23
CA MET A 290 5.00 8.95 6.94
C MET A 290 4.85 9.91 5.76
N GLU A 291 3.97 10.90 5.85
CA GLU A 291 3.80 11.95 4.84
C GLU A 291 5.12 12.69 4.59
N GLU A 292 5.77 13.16 5.65
CA GLU A 292 7.06 13.84 5.56
C GLU A 292 8.15 12.96 4.94
N ALA A 293 8.21 11.70 5.33
CA ALA A 293 9.21 10.77 4.82
C ALA A 293 9.04 10.52 3.30
N ILE A 294 7.79 10.42 2.83
CA ILE A 294 7.48 10.24 1.41
C ILE A 294 7.77 11.53 0.63
N GLN A 295 7.35 12.69 1.14
CA GLN A 295 7.59 13.98 0.48
C GLN A 295 9.09 14.28 0.32
N ARG A 296 9.90 13.97 1.34
CA ARG A 296 11.36 14.15 1.27
C ARG A 296 12.05 13.23 0.25
N ALA A 297 11.46 12.07 -0.04
CA ALA A 297 12.02 11.13 -1.01
C ALA A 297 11.63 11.47 -2.46
N ALA A 298 10.53 12.20 -2.64
CA ALA A 298 10.04 12.65 -3.94
C ALA A 298 10.62 14.02 -4.38
N ALA A 299 11.27 14.74 -3.48
CA ALA A 299 11.94 16.03 -3.72
C ALA A 299 13.40 15.84 -4.14
#